data_AF-A0AA44U5G8-F1
#
_entry.id   AF-A0AA44U5G8-F1
#
_cell.length_a   1.000
_cell.length_b   1.000
_cell.length_c   1.000
_cell.angle_alpha   90.00
_cell.angle_beta   90.00
_cell.angle_gamma   90.00
#
_symmetry.space_group_name_H-M   'P 1'
#
loop_
_entity.id
_entity.type
_entity.pdbx_description
1 polymer ?
#
loop_
_entity_poly.entity_id
_entity_poly.type
_entity_poly.pdbx_seq_one_letter_code
_entity_poly.pdbx_strand_id
1 'polypeptide(L)'
;MPFGGPQFASIETEQVVTTLATTIIGLDLNENAYLTEITRSGLESVDVGQTEAAKTLGMKPSLIMRRVIIPQPMRVIILPLGNETIGMLKTTSLVLAVPFTLDLQYATSAMANRIYAPIPLLVVTAFWYLVMTSVLMIGQHFLKQYFGRGFNGRSSSKRLRRQAAIQAAGTTYKNIALEVEQ
;
A
#
# COMPACT_ATOMS: atom_id res chain seq x y z
N MET A 1 49.10 -4.66 9.98
CA MET A 1 48.73 -5.65 11.00
C MET A 1 47.29 -6.08 10.73
N PRO A 2 47.02 -7.33 10.37
CA PRO A 2 45.66 -7.80 10.14
C PRO A 2 45.01 -8.08 11.50
N PHE A 3 43.99 -7.31 11.86
CA PHE A 3 43.18 -7.53 13.06
C PHE A 3 42.26 -8.75 12.85
N GLY A 4 42.84 -9.95 12.94
CA GLY A 4 42.13 -11.23 12.93
C GLY A 4 42.27 -11.91 14.29
N GLY A 5 41.50 -11.45 15.28
CA GLY A 5 41.29 -12.21 16.51
C GLY A 5 40.41 -13.45 16.25
N PRO A 6 40.37 -14.43 17.17
CA PRO A 6 39.56 -15.63 17.02
C PRO A 6 38.08 -15.27 16.82
N GLN A 7 37.54 -15.66 15.66
CA GLN A 7 36.14 -15.45 15.29
C GLN A 7 35.28 -16.49 16.03
N PHE A 8 34.95 -16.23 17.29
CA PHE A 8 34.25 -17.20 18.14
C PHE A 8 32.76 -17.45 17.78
N ALA A 9 32.22 -16.74 16.80
CA ALA A 9 30.98 -17.08 16.11
C ALA A 9 30.86 -16.26 14.82
N SER A 10 30.96 -16.89 13.65
CA SER A 10 30.51 -16.31 12.40
C SER A 10 29.02 -16.54 12.29
N ILE A 11 28.21 -15.60 12.79
CA ILE A 11 26.78 -15.61 12.51
C ILE A 11 26.62 -15.13 11.07
N GLU A 12 26.38 -16.06 10.15
CA GLU A 12 25.93 -15.74 8.80
C GLU A 12 24.61 -14.96 8.92
N THR A 13 24.66 -13.64 8.71
CA THR A 13 23.46 -12.78 8.79
C THR A 13 22.38 -13.22 7.80
N GLU A 14 22.79 -13.92 6.73
CA GLU A 14 21.93 -14.57 5.73
C GLU A 14 20.98 -15.62 6.32
N GLN A 15 21.38 -16.31 7.39
CA GLN A 15 20.53 -17.29 8.09
C GLN A 15 19.67 -16.65 9.19
N VAL A 16 20.11 -15.51 9.75
CA VAL A 16 19.40 -14.84 10.87
C VAL A 16 18.29 -13.92 10.38
N VAL A 17 18.45 -13.29 9.20
CA VAL A 17 17.41 -12.45 8.62
C VAL A 17 17.24 -12.79 7.15
N THR A 18 16.41 -13.80 6.89
CA THR A 18 16.00 -14.15 5.53
C THR A 18 15.47 -12.91 4.82
N THR A 19 15.80 -12.71 3.54
CA THR A 19 15.29 -11.61 2.71
C THR A 19 13.77 -11.46 2.82
N LEU A 20 13.07 -12.59 2.97
CA LEU A 20 11.63 -12.62 3.25
C LEU A 20 11.25 -11.91 4.55
N ALA A 21 11.90 -12.24 5.66
CA ALA A 21 11.62 -11.66 6.96
C ALA A 21 11.91 -10.16 6.98
N THR A 22 13.07 -9.73 6.46
CA THR A 22 13.41 -8.29 6.38
C THR A 22 12.40 -7.54 5.54
N THR A 23 11.98 -8.10 4.40
CA THR A 23 11.06 -7.41 3.50
C THR A 23 9.64 -7.35 4.07
N ILE A 24 9.18 -8.43 4.72
CA ILE A 24 7.89 -8.43 5.41
C ILE A 24 7.88 -7.36 6.50
N ILE A 25 8.92 -7.32 7.34
CA ILE A 25 9.03 -6.33 8.42
C ILE A 25 9.10 -4.90 7.86
N GLY A 26 9.90 -4.67 6.82
CA GLY A 26 10.02 -3.36 6.19
C GLY A 26 8.70 -2.85 5.58
N LEU A 27 7.98 -3.74 4.89
CA LEU A 27 6.65 -3.42 4.33
C LEU A 27 5.61 -3.20 5.44
N ASP A 28 5.58 -4.06 6.45
CA ASP A 28 4.62 -3.99 7.55
C ASP A 28 4.79 -2.72 8.38
N LEU A 29 6.02 -2.31 8.68
CA LEU A 29 6.29 -1.06 9.39
C LEU A 29 5.84 0.18 8.61
N ASN A 30 6.07 0.20 7.30
CA ASN A 30 5.64 1.31 6.45
C ASN A 30 4.11 1.42 6.42
N GLU A 31 3.43 0.29 6.25
CA GLU A 31 1.98 0.23 6.20
C GLU A 31 1.35 0.58 7.55
N ASN A 32 1.87 0.05 8.66
CA ASN A 32 1.34 0.30 9.99
C ASN A 32 1.40 1.79 10.36
N ALA A 33 2.42 2.51 9.89
CA ALA A 33 2.48 3.96 10.06
C ALA A 33 1.34 4.66 9.30
N TYR A 34 1.09 4.27 8.05
CA TYR A 34 0.00 4.80 7.24
C TYR A 34 -1.38 4.47 7.85
N LEU A 35 -1.58 3.23 8.29
CA LEU A 35 -2.83 2.79 8.90
C LEU A 35 -3.10 3.49 10.24
N THR A 36 -2.06 3.77 11.01
CA THR A 36 -2.16 4.55 12.25
C THR A 36 -2.67 5.96 11.95
N GLU A 37 -2.15 6.61 10.91
CA GLU A 37 -2.56 7.95 10.51
C GLU A 37 -3.99 7.98 9.96
N ILE A 38 -4.41 6.96 9.21
CA ILE A 38 -5.81 6.78 8.79
C ILE A 38 -6.71 6.59 10.01
N THR A 39 -6.30 5.76 10.97
CA THR A 39 -7.10 5.49 12.17
C THR A 39 -7.24 6.74 13.03
N ARG A 40 -6.15 7.50 13.18
CA ARG A 40 -6.14 8.82 13.85
C ARG A 40 -7.07 9.79 13.14
N SER A 41 -6.94 9.93 11.83
CA SER A 41 -7.78 10.81 11.01
C SER A 41 -9.26 10.41 11.06
N GLY A 42 -9.54 9.10 11.07
CA GLY A 42 -10.88 8.57 11.24
C GLY A 42 -11.44 8.93 12.62
N LEU A 43 -10.66 8.75 13.69
CA LEU A 43 -11.10 9.09 15.03
C LEU A 43 -11.35 10.59 15.21
N GLU A 44 -10.49 11.44 14.65
CA GLU A 44 -10.62 12.91 14.66
C GLU A 44 -11.78 13.42 13.79
N SER A 45 -12.27 12.61 12.85
CA SER A 45 -13.45 12.97 12.04
C SER A 45 -14.77 12.93 12.81
N VAL A 46 -14.77 12.38 14.04
CA VAL A 46 -15.96 12.31 14.88
C VAL A 46 -16.17 13.65 15.59
N ASP A 47 -17.37 14.22 15.42
CA ASP A 47 -17.75 15.48 16.06
C ASP A 47 -17.69 15.35 17.60
N VAL A 48 -17.00 16.30 18.24
CA VAL A 48 -16.89 16.41 19.69
C VAL A 48 -18.28 16.49 20.36
N GLY A 49 -19.26 17.07 19.67
CA GLY A 49 -20.66 17.14 20.12
C GLY A 49 -21.31 15.77 20.37
N GLN A 50 -20.90 14.71 19.66
CA GLN A 50 -21.36 13.33 19.92
C GLN A 50 -20.89 12.83 21.30
N THR A 51 -19.66 13.20 21.66
CA THR A 51 -19.07 12.84 22.95
C THR A 51 -19.71 13.62 24.09
N GLU A 52 -19.96 14.91 23.89
CA GLU A 52 -20.64 15.77 24.87
C GLU A 52 -22.09 15.35 25.08
N ALA A 53 -22.85 15.06 24.01
CA ALA A 53 -24.21 14.55 24.10
C ALA A 53 -24.27 13.22 24.89
N ALA A 54 -23.37 12.28 24.58
CA ALA A 54 -23.33 11.00 25.29
C ALA A 54 -22.97 11.15 26.78
N LYS A 55 -22.10 12.12 27.12
CA LYS A 55 -21.81 12.49 28.52
C LYS A 55 -23.03 13.07 29.22
N THR A 56 -23.80 13.95 28.56
CA THR A 56 -25.04 14.51 29.16
C THR A 56 -26.11 13.46 29.41
N LEU A 57 -26.12 12.37 28.64
CA LEU A 57 -26.97 11.20 28.85
C LEU A 57 -26.46 10.25 29.95
N GLY A 58 -25.40 10.62 30.69
CA GLY A 58 -24.85 9.83 31.80
C GLY A 58 -24.08 8.59 31.36
N MET A 59 -23.66 8.49 30.10
CA MET A 59 -22.91 7.32 29.62
C MET A 59 -21.48 7.32 30.19
N LYS A 60 -21.02 6.14 30.63
CA LYS A 60 -19.63 5.94 31.05
C LYS A 60 -18.66 6.14 29.86
N PRO A 61 -17.45 6.69 30.06
CA PRO A 61 -16.49 6.94 28.98
C PRO A 61 -16.20 5.72 28.09
N SER A 62 -16.12 4.52 28.68
CA SER A 62 -15.91 3.26 27.96
C SER A 62 -17.09 2.89 27.04
N LEU A 63 -18.32 3.20 27.46
CA LEU A 63 -19.55 3.00 26.71
C LEU A 63 -19.64 3.98 25.54
N ILE A 64 -19.24 5.24 25.76
CA ILE A 64 -19.14 6.26 24.71
C ILE A 64 -18.14 5.82 23.64
N MET A 65 -16.95 5.39 24.04
CA MET A 65 -15.93 4.95 23.10
C MET A 65 -16.40 3.75 22.26
N ARG A 66 -16.91 2.69 22.89
CA ARG A 66 -17.28 1.45 22.20
C ARG A 66 -18.55 1.57 21.35
N ARG A 67 -19.52 2.38 21.76
CA ARG A 67 -20.85 2.41 21.14
C ARG A 67 -21.14 3.67 20.31
N VAL A 68 -20.44 4.76 20.57
CA VAL A 68 -20.62 6.04 19.85
C VAL A 68 -19.41 6.33 18.97
N ILE A 69 -18.21 6.42 19.55
CA ILE A 69 -17.03 6.94 18.85
C ILE A 69 -16.45 5.92 17.88
N ILE A 70 -16.15 4.68 18.30
CA ILE A 70 -15.53 3.66 17.44
C ILE A 70 -16.37 3.29 16.19
N PRO A 71 -17.68 3.00 16.27
CA PRO A 71 -18.41 2.48 15.11
C PRO A 71 -18.65 3.50 13.98
N GLN A 72 -18.54 4.81 14.25
CA GLN A 72 -18.74 5.85 13.23
C GLN A 72 -17.62 5.88 12.18
N PRO A 73 -16.34 6.08 12.54
CA PRO A 73 -15.23 6.14 11.61
C PRO A 73 -14.81 4.78 11.07
N MET A 74 -15.17 3.67 11.73
CA MET A 74 -14.83 2.32 11.26
C MET A 74 -15.29 2.06 9.81
N ARG A 75 -16.46 2.58 9.39
CA ARG A 75 -16.91 2.42 7.98
C ARG A 75 -16.04 3.21 7.00
N VAL A 76 -15.47 4.32 7.43
CA VAL A 76 -14.60 5.18 6.62
C VAL A 76 -13.18 4.63 6.59
N ILE A 77 -12.72 3.99 7.66
CA ILE A 77 -11.39 3.36 7.79
C ILE A 77 -11.32 2.00 7.05
N ILE A 78 -12.36 1.17 7.12
CA ILE A 78 -12.39 -0.17 6.49
C ILE A 78 -12.29 -0.10 4.95
N LEU A 79 -12.81 0.95 4.33
CA LEU A 79 -12.80 1.12 2.88
C LEU A 79 -11.39 1.24 2.28
N PRO A 80 -10.52 2.17 2.71
CA PRO A 80 -9.14 2.28 2.24
C PRO A 80 -8.27 1.08 2.67
N LEU A 81 -8.49 0.50 3.86
CA LEU A 81 -7.83 -0.74 4.30
C LEU A 81 -7.93 -1.87 3.27
N GLY A 82 -9.11 -2.06 2.68
CA GLY A 82 -9.32 -3.06 1.64
C GLY A 82 -8.52 -2.75 0.36
N ASN A 83 -8.38 -1.48 -0.01
CA ASN A 83 -7.59 -1.06 -1.16
C ASN A 83 -6.08 -1.27 -0.92
N GLU A 84 -5.60 -0.91 0.27
CA GLU A 84 -4.19 -1.11 0.63
C GLU A 84 -3.82 -2.58 0.76
N THR A 85 -4.71 -3.43 1.30
CA THR A 85 -4.48 -4.88 1.35
C THR A 85 -4.23 -5.48 -0.06
N ILE A 86 -4.95 -4.98 -1.07
CA ILE A 86 -4.73 -5.38 -2.47
C ILE A 86 -3.41 -4.82 -3.01
N GLY A 87 -3.02 -3.60 -2.60
CA GLY A 87 -1.71 -3.01 -2.90
C GLY A 87 -0.57 -3.85 -2.33
N MET A 88 -0.67 -4.20 -1.05
CA MET A 88 0.27 -5.06 -0.32
C MET A 88 0.38 -6.45 -0.93
N LEU A 89 -0.74 -7.06 -1.38
CA LEU A 89 -0.70 -8.33 -2.11
C LEU A 89 0.12 -8.24 -3.41
N LYS A 90 0.04 -7.11 -4.12
CA LYS A 90 0.85 -6.89 -5.33
C LYS A 90 2.33 -6.70 -4.99
N THR A 91 2.65 -5.87 -4.00
CA THR A 91 4.06 -5.59 -3.63
C THR A 91 4.73 -6.81 -3.04
N THR A 92 4.06 -7.55 -2.16
CA THR A 92 4.58 -8.82 -1.59
C THR A 92 4.81 -9.87 -2.66
N SER A 93 3.86 -10.11 -3.57
CA SER A 93 4.07 -11.07 -4.67
C SER A 93 5.22 -10.69 -5.61
N LEU A 94 5.41 -9.40 -5.90
CA LEU A 94 6.54 -8.92 -6.70
C LEU A 94 7.87 -9.15 -6.00
N VAL A 95 7.96 -8.81 -4.72
CA VAL A 95 9.15 -9.03 -3.89
C VAL A 95 9.53 -10.51 -3.87
N LEU A 96 8.57 -11.42 -3.76
CA LEU A 96 8.82 -12.86 -3.77
C LEU A 96 9.33 -13.37 -5.12
N ALA A 97 8.92 -12.75 -6.23
CA ALA A 97 9.33 -13.15 -7.57
C ALA A 97 10.76 -12.71 -7.95
N VAL A 98 11.26 -11.61 -7.39
CA VAL A 98 12.58 -11.05 -7.74
C VAL A 98 13.73 -12.02 -7.44
N PRO A 99 13.89 -12.60 -6.23
CA PRO A 99 14.94 -13.55 -5.92
C PRO A 99 14.97 -14.75 -6.87
N PHE A 100 13.79 -15.30 -7.21
CA PHE A 100 13.69 -16.41 -8.15
C PHE A 100 14.27 -16.08 -9.53
N THR A 101 14.03 -14.86 -10.03
CA THR A 101 14.62 -14.42 -11.30
C THR A 101 16.13 -14.19 -11.22
N LEU A 102 16.62 -13.72 -10.07
CA LEU A 102 18.06 -13.54 -9.83
C LEU A 102 18.79 -14.88 -9.78
N ASP A 103 18.23 -15.89 -9.11
CA ASP A 103 18.81 -17.24 -9.07
C ASP A 103 18.94 -17.86 -10.46
N LEU A 104 17.91 -17.72 -11.30
CA LEU A 104 17.96 -18.18 -12.69
C LEU A 104 19.06 -17.47 -13.51
N GLN A 105 19.22 -16.17 -13.31
CA GLN A 105 20.28 -15.38 -13.96
C GLN A 105 21.67 -15.83 -13.51
N TYR A 106 21.86 -16.08 -12.22
CA TYR A 106 23.11 -16.58 -11.65
C TYR A 106 23.48 -17.95 -12.22
N ALA A 107 22.54 -18.91 -12.20
CA ALA A 107 22.75 -20.24 -12.74
C ALA A 107 23.14 -20.21 -14.23
N THR A 108 22.46 -19.37 -15.02
CA THR A 108 22.71 -19.27 -16.47
C THR A 108 24.06 -18.63 -16.76
N SER A 109 24.43 -17.58 -16.01
CA SER A 109 25.73 -16.91 -16.14
C SER A 109 26.90 -17.83 -15.75
N ALA A 110 26.71 -18.67 -14.73
CA ALA A 110 27.71 -19.64 -14.30
C ALA A 110 27.98 -20.71 -15.36
N MET A 111 26.94 -21.19 -16.06
CA MET A 111 27.10 -22.11 -17.20
C MET A 111 27.69 -21.41 -18.43
N ALA A 112 27.34 -20.16 -18.68
CA ALA A 112 27.85 -19.37 -19.80
C ALA A 112 29.37 -19.17 -19.75
N ASN A 113 29.91 -18.98 -18.55
CA ASN A 113 31.33 -18.80 -18.34
C ASN A 113 32.13 -20.11 -18.54
N ARG A 114 31.50 -21.28 -18.38
CA ARG A 114 32.15 -22.59 -18.63
C ARG A 114 32.26 -22.95 -20.11
N ILE A 115 31.37 -22.43 -20.94
CA ILE A 115 31.29 -22.78 -22.38
C ILE A 115 31.97 -21.71 -23.26
N TYR A 116 32.52 -20.63 -22.67
CA TYR A 116 33.12 -19.48 -23.38
C TYR A 116 32.18 -18.83 -24.43
N ALA A 117 30.87 -19.03 -24.29
CA ALA A 117 29.83 -18.48 -25.15
C ALA A 117 28.85 -17.60 -24.34
N PRO A 118 29.32 -16.47 -23.76
CA PRO A 118 28.49 -15.63 -22.89
C PRO A 118 27.33 -14.97 -23.64
N ILE A 119 27.53 -14.57 -24.90
CA ILE A 119 26.54 -13.83 -25.68
C ILE A 119 25.25 -14.64 -25.92
N PRO A 120 25.27 -15.88 -26.46
CA PRO A 120 24.04 -16.64 -26.70
C PRO A 120 23.30 -17.02 -25.42
N LEU A 121 24.01 -17.29 -24.31
CA LEU A 121 23.36 -17.59 -23.04
C LEU A 121 22.71 -16.37 -22.40
N LEU A 122 23.30 -15.18 -22.50
CA LEU A 122 22.65 -13.93 -22.06
C LEU A 122 21.36 -13.65 -22.85
N VAL A 123 21.31 -13.96 -24.15
CA VAL A 123 20.09 -13.84 -24.96
C VAL A 123 19.02 -14.84 -24.48
N VAL A 124 19.40 -16.07 -24.17
CA VAL A 124 18.47 -17.08 -23.59
C VAL A 124 17.96 -16.64 -22.23
N THR A 125 18.81 -16.07 -21.37
CA THR A 125 18.37 -15.55 -20.07
C THR A 125 17.44 -14.35 -20.23
N ALA A 126 17.76 -13.41 -21.12
CA ALA A 126 16.91 -12.27 -21.41
C ALA A 126 15.54 -12.71 -21.98
N PHE A 127 15.53 -13.74 -22.81
CA PHE A 127 14.30 -14.35 -23.30
C PHE A 127 13.47 -14.96 -22.17
N TRP A 128 14.08 -15.77 -21.31
CA TRP A 128 13.40 -16.33 -20.13
C TRP A 128 12.94 -15.26 -19.14
N TYR A 129 13.72 -14.18 -18.97
CA TYR A 129 13.34 -13.04 -18.17
C TYR A 129 12.09 -12.35 -18.73
N LEU A 130 12.06 -12.07 -20.04
CA LEU A 130 10.88 -11.51 -20.70
C LEU A 130 9.65 -12.42 -20.58
N VAL A 131 9.82 -13.74 -20.74
CA VAL A 131 8.74 -14.70 -20.56
C VAL A 131 8.20 -14.67 -19.13
N MET A 132 9.08 -14.72 -18.13
CA MET A 132 8.68 -14.67 -16.72
C MET A 132 8.02 -13.35 -16.36
N THR A 133 8.59 -12.21 -16.76
CA THR A 133 8.01 -10.90 -16.52
C THR A 133 6.66 -10.74 -17.23
N SER A 134 6.50 -11.26 -18.46
CA SER A 134 5.23 -11.24 -19.18
C SER A 134 4.17 -12.11 -18.50
N VAL A 135 4.52 -13.33 -18.08
CA VAL A 135 3.62 -14.22 -17.32
C VAL A 135 3.23 -13.60 -15.98
N LEU A 136 4.17 -13.00 -15.25
CA LEU A 136 3.90 -12.26 -14.02
C LEU A 136 2.98 -11.07 -14.27
N MET A 137 3.22 -10.30 -15.33
CA MET A 137 2.40 -9.14 -15.70
C MET A 137 0.97 -9.57 -16.07
N ILE A 138 0.82 -10.71 -16.74
CA ILE A 138 -0.48 -11.32 -17.04
C ILE A 138 -1.15 -11.85 -15.77
N GLY A 139 -0.42 -12.53 -14.90
CA GLY A 139 -0.92 -12.98 -13.59
C GLY A 139 -1.40 -11.81 -12.73
N GLN A 140 -0.63 -10.72 -12.69
CA GLN A 140 -1.01 -9.46 -12.05
C GLN A 140 -2.24 -8.84 -12.71
N HIS A 141 -2.36 -8.91 -14.05
CA HIS A 141 -3.52 -8.43 -14.77
C HIS A 141 -4.77 -9.22 -14.36
N PHE A 142 -4.73 -10.55 -14.34
CA PHE A 142 -5.83 -11.42 -13.88
C PHE A 142 -6.21 -11.19 -12.41
N LEU A 143 -5.22 -11.07 -11.53
CA LEU A 143 -5.47 -10.79 -10.11
C LEU A 143 -6.13 -9.41 -9.91
N LYS A 144 -5.74 -8.41 -10.71
CA LYS A 144 -6.39 -7.08 -10.72
C LYS A 144 -7.83 -7.12 -11.19
N GLN A 145 -8.24 -8.00 -12.11
CA GLN A 145 -9.63 -8.07 -12.58
C GLN A 145 -10.53 -8.77 -11.56
N TYR A 146 -10.00 -9.78 -10.88
CA TYR A 146 -10.73 -10.50 -9.83
C TYR A 146 -10.98 -9.62 -8.59
N PHE A 147 -9.97 -8.84 -8.16
CA PHE A 147 -10.09 -7.93 -7.01
C PHE A 147 -10.45 -6.48 -7.40
N GLY A 148 -10.55 -6.16 -8.69
CA GLY A 148 -10.72 -4.80 -9.24
C GLY A 148 -12.13 -4.23 -9.20
N ARG A 149 -13.03 -4.76 -8.37
CA ARG A 149 -14.37 -4.19 -8.20
C ARG A 149 -14.53 -3.61 -6.80
N GLY A 150 -13.79 -2.54 -6.54
CA GLY A 150 -13.84 -1.75 -5.31
C GLY A 150 -13.95 -0.24 -5.57
N PHE A 151 -15.06 0.20 -6.16
CA PHE A 151 -15.68 1.52 -5.95
C PHE A 151 -14.90 2.82 -6.24
N ASN A 152 -14.08 2.94 -7.28
CA ASN A 152 -13.47 4.26 -7.62
C ASN A 152 -14.27 5.15 -8.59
N GLY A 153 -15.55 4.85 -8.86
CA GLY A 153 -16.33 5.59 -9.87
C GLY A 153 -17.53 6.41 -9.37
N ARG A 154 -18.12 6.08 -8.21
CA ARG A 154 -19.44 6.63 -7.85
C ARG A 154 -19.41 7.86 -6.96
N SER A 155 -18.34 8.09 -6.18
CA SER A 155 -18.24 9.28 -5.32
C SER A 155 -17.84 10.54 -6.12
N SER A 156 -16.85 10.42 -7.01
CA SER A 156 -16.42 11.51 -7.89
C SER A 156 -17.54 11.96 -8.84
N SER A 157 -18.22 11.02 -9.50
CA SER A 157 -19.33 11.34 -10.41
C SER A 157 -20.53 12.00 -9.71
N LYS A 158 -20.89 11.58 -8.48
CA LYS A 158 -21.97 12.23 -7.72
C LYS A 158 -21.59 13.63 -7.23
N ARG A 159 -20.32 13.85 -6.85
CA ARG A 159 -19.82 15.16 -6.40
C ARG A 159 -19.76 16.16 -7.54
N LEU A 160 -19.28 15.74 -8.72
CA LEU A 160 -19.28 16.54 -9.95
C LEU A 160 -20.70 16.90 -10.41
N ARG A 161 -21.64 15.95 -10.38
CA ARG A 161 -23.05 16.24 -10.75
C ARG A 161 -23.73 17.19 -9.78
N ARG A 162 -23.44 17.11 -8.48
CA ARG A 162 -23.94 18.08 -7.48
C ARG A 162 -23.33 19.47 -7.69
N GLN A 163 -22.02 19.57 -7.95
CA GLN A 163 -21.37 20.85 -8.21
C GLN A 163 -21.89 21.50 -9.50
N ALA A 164 -22.08 20.72 -10.57
CA ALA A 164 -22.68 21.22 -11.81
C ALA A 164 -24.13 21.68 -11.61
N ALA A 165 -24.92 20.96 -10.78
CA ALA A 165 -26.28 21.38 -10.45
C ALA A 165 -26.33 22.65 -9.59
N ILE A 166 -25.39 22.84 -8.66
CA ILE A 166 -25.28 24.05 -7.83
C ILE A 166 -24.84 25.26 -8.68
N GLN A 167 -23.90 25.06 -9.61
CA GLN A 167 -23.50 26.10 -10.56
C GLN A 167 -24.64 26.48 -11.51
N ALA A 168 -25.42 25.50 -11.99
CA ALA A 168 -26.59 25.75 -12.83
C ALA A 168 -27.75 26.42 -12.09
N ALA A 169 -27.84 26.25 -10.76
CA ALA A 169 -28.87 26.89 -9.93
C ALA A 169 -28.62 28.39 -9.69
N GLY A 170 -27.46 28.93 -10.12
CA GLY A 170 -27.16 30.37 -10.06
C GLY A 170 -27.07 30.95 -8.65
N THR A 171 -27.01 30.12 -7.60
CA THR A 171 -26.98 30.56 -6.20
C THR A 171 -25.57 30.88 -5.69
N THR A 172 -24.57 30.86 -6.56
CA THR A 172 -23.22 31.31 -6.23
C THR A 172 -23.22 32.83 -6.16
N TYR A 173 -23.21 33.37 -4.93
CA TYR A 173 -22.91 34.77 -4.70
C TYR A 173 -21.55 35.08 -5.33
N LYS A 174 -21.55 35.89 -6.38
CA LYS A 174 -20.36 36.48 -6.98
C LYS A 174 -19.59 37.17 -5.86
N ASN A 175 -18.37 36.70 -5.61
CA ASN A 175 -17.50 37.18 -4.54
C ASN A 175 -17.43 38.72 -4.53
N ILE A 176 -17.94 39.33 -3.46
CA ILE A 176 -17.79 40.77 -3.13
C ILE A 176 -16.31 41.11 -2.80
N ALA A 177 -15.41 40.13 -2.81
CA ALA A 177 -13.98 40.30 -2.55
C ALA A 177 -13.18 40.94 -3.69
N LEU A 178 -13.78 41.23 -4.86
CA LEU A 178 -13.08 41.81 -6.01
C LEU A 178 -13.40 43.30 -6.28
N GLU A 179 -14.15 43.98 -5.39
CA GLU A 179 -14.47 45.41 -5.53
C GLU A 179 -13.77 46.31 -4.47
N VAL A 180 -12.88 45.77 -3.63
CA VAL A 180 -12.17 46.55 -2.59
C VAL A 180 -10.71 46.88 -2.98
N GLU A 181 -10.29 46.53 -4.20
CA GLU A 181 -8.93 46.84 -4.69
C GLU A 181 -8.96 47.66 -6.00
N GLN A 182 -9.73 48.74 -6.00
CA GLN A 182 -9.56 49.87 -6.94
C GLN A 182 -9.38 51.17 -6.16
#